data_AF-A0A1C5V3P7-F1
#
_entry.id   AF-A0A1C5V3P7-F1
#
_cell.length_a   1.000
_cell.length_b   1.000
_cell.length_c   1.000
_cell.angle_alpha   90.00
_cell.angle_beta   90.00
_cell.angle_gamma   90.00
#
_symmetry.space_group_name_H-M   'P 1'
#
loop_
_entity.id
_entity.type
_entity.pdbx_description
1 polymer ?
#
loop_
_entity_poly.entity_id
_entity_poly.type
_entity_poly.pdbx_seq_one_letter_code
_entity_poly.pdbx_strand_id
1 'polypeptide(L)'
;MISSERYSVGSEDGRSISFQKEEGAFVGLDVTIKFKYVIVVIICAVAIMGGTSYYSSVYPEQNVAEVQDTVTQNEMQSPVDDEGFVFAKSSSEVLSEEMVLALSNDETVGFQRLLRMSINEIYARHGQMFNAGEVNDIHYQKYNWYRETNKHVVEWDEFNDIEKANLRFLISIEEEYGYR
;
A
#
# COMPACT_ATOMS: atom_id res chain seq x y z
N MET A 1 -43.10 -8.73 -20.38
CA MET A 1 -42.70 -7.94 -21.56
C MET A 1 -41.90 -6.74 -21.07
N ILE A 2 -40.58 -6.87 -21.03
CA ILE A 2 -39.66 -5.76 -20.76
C ILE A 2 -38.67 -5.78 -21.93
N SER A 3 -38.60 -4.64 -22.61
CA SER A 3 -37.75 -4.34 -23.75
C SER A 3 -36.28 -4.52 -23.37
N SER A 4 -35.56 -5.38 -24.09
CA SER A 4 -34.10 -5.48 -23.96
C SER A 4 -33.47 -4.48 -24.93
N GLU A 5 -32.96 -3.36 -24.41
CA GLU A 5 -32.08 -2.48 -25.17
C GLU A 5 -30.82 -3.26 -25.57
N ARG A 6 -30.54 -3.33 -26.89
CA ARG A 6 -29.30 -3.88 -27.42
C ARG A 6 -28.32 -2.74 -27.61
N TYR A 7 -27.23 -2.77 -26.85
CA TYR A 7 -26.08 -1.91 -27.08
C TYR A 7 -25.21 -2.52 -28.18
N SER A 8 -25.17 -1.87 -29.34
CA SER A 8 -24.25 -2.19 -30.43
C SER A 8 -23.14 -1.13 -30.46
N VAL A 9 -21.93 -1.54 -30.10
CA VAL A 9 -20.73 -0.72 -30.33
C VAL A 9 -20.25 -1.02 -31.74
N GLY A 10 -20.32 -0.03 -32.63
CA GLY A 10 -19.88 -0.14 -34.02
C GLY A 10 -18.36 -0.21 -34.10
N SER A 11 -17.84 -1.28 -34.71
CA SER A 11 -16.49 -1.36 -35.24
C SER A 11 -16.56 -1.04 -36.75
N GLU A 12 -15.72 -0.12 -37.24
CA GLU A 12 -15.70 0.34 -38.64
C GLU A 12 -15.30 -0.74 -39.67
N ASP A 13 -15.01 -1.98 -39.23
CA ASP A 13 -14.68 -3.11 -40.10
C ASP A 13 -15.85 -4.09 -40.35
N GLY A 14 -17.08 -3.75 -39.94
CA GLY A 14 -18.28 -4.48 -40.33
C GLY A 14 -18.43 -5.89 -39.76
N ARG A 15 -17.60 -6.29 -38.78
CA ARG A 15 -17.78 -7.55 -38.04
C ARG A 15 -18.50 -7.30 -36.72
N SER A 16 -19.80 -7.59 -36.69
CA SER A 16 -20.58 -7.65 -35.46
C SER A 16 -20.25 -8.91 -34.68
N ILE A 17 -19.64 -8.76 -33.50
CA ILE A 17 -19.48 -9.86 -32.54
C ILE A 17 -20.79 -10.00 -31.78
N SER A 18 -21.54 -11.08 -32.01
CA SER A 18 -22.76 -11.38 -31.25
C SER A 18 -22.43 -12.35 -30.11
N PHE A 19 -22.60 -11.92 -28.88
CA PHE A 19 -22.52 -12.79 -27.71
C PHE A 19 -23.90 -13.41 -27.44
N GLN A 20 -24.01 -14.73 -27.56
CA GLN A 20 -25.16 -15.48 -27.04
C GLN A 20 -25.00 -15.55 -25.52
N LYS A 21 -26.01 -15.06 -24.79
CA LYS A 21 -26.09 -15.20 -23.33
C LYS A 21 -26.40 -16.66 -23.01
N GLU A 22 -25.39 -17.46 -22.71
CA GLU A 22 -25.64 -18.77 -22.12
C GLU A 22 -26.20 -18.58 -20.70
N GLU A 23 -27.31 -19.28 -20.46
CA GLU A 23 -28.13 -19.25 -19.27
C GLU A 23 -27.43 -19.95 -18.11
N GLY A 24 -26.41 -19.31 -17.55
CA GLY A 24 -25.95 -19.59 -16.19
C GLY A 24 -26.88 -18.91 -15.21
N ALA A 25 -28.06 -19.49 -14.95
CA ALA A 25 -28.90 -19.10 -13.83
C ALA A 25 -28.17 -19.42 -12.51
N PHE A 26 -27.30 -18.51 -12.05
CA PHE A 26 -26.93 -18.48 -10.66
C PHE A 26 -28.17 -17.99 -9.91
N VAL A 27 -28.97 -18.95 -9.45
CA VAL A 27 -30.05 -18.72 -8.49
C VAL A 27 -29.42 -17.99 -7.30
N GLY A 28 -29.64 -16.68 -7.26
CA GLY A 28 -29.29 -15.82 -6.15
C GLY A 28 -30.02 -16.33 -4.91
N LEU A 29 -29.31 -17.13 -4.12
CA LEU A 29 -29.41 -17.01 -2.70
C LEU A 29 -28.70 -15.69 -2.40
N ASP A 30 -29.44 -14.61 -2.12
CA ASP A 30 -28.90 -13.38 -1.55
C ASP A 30 -28.34 -13.71 -0.16
N VAL A 31 -27.17 -14.36 -0.15
CA VAL A 31 -26.31 -14.38 1.01
C VAL A 31 -25.46 -13.15 0.83
N THR A 32 -25.81 -12.08 1.56
CA THR A 32 -24.91 -10.97 1.87
C THR A 32 -23.71 -11.50 2.65
N ILE A 33 -22.83 -12.24 1.98
CA ILE A 33 -21.55 -12.64 2.53
C ILE A 33 -20.68 -11.40 2.46
N LYS A 34 -20.46 -10.74 3.60
CA LYS A 34 -19.52 -9.62 3.67
C LYS A 34 -18.18 -10.13 3.15
N PHE A 35 -17.61 -9.47 2.15
CA PHE A 35 -16.34 -9.85 1.49
C PHE A 35 -15.22 -10.21 2.48
N LYS A 36 -15.23 -9.60 3.68
CA LYS A 36 -14.40 -9.94 4.84
C LYS A 36 -14.35 -11.44 5.18
N TYR A 37 -15.46 -12.18 5.05
CA TYR A 37 -15.49 -13.62 5.37
C TYR A 37 -15.03 -14.52 4.22
N VAL A 38 -15.19 -14.08 2.96
CA VAL A 38 -14.71 -14.83 1.79
C VAL A 38 -13.18 -14.84 1.75
N ILE A 39 -12.57 -13.70 2.07
CA ILE A 39 -11.11 -13.53 2.11
C ILE A 39 -10.48 -14.35 3.25
N VAL A 40 -11.10 -14.37 4.44
CA VAL A 40 -10.65 -15.19 5.59
C VAL A 40 -10.64 -16.68 5.26
N VAL A 41 -11.63 -17.18 4.52
CA VAL A 41 -11.69 -18.61 4.11
C VAL A 41 -10.58 -18.97 3.12
N ILE A 42 -10.22 -18.05 2.21
CA ILE A 42 -9.11 -18.24 1.27
C ILE A 42 -7.77 -18.28 2.03
N ILE A 43 -7.56 -17.40 3.01
CA ILE A 43 -6.34 -17.37 3.85
C ILE A 43 -6.19 -18.67 4.64
N CYS A 44 -7.28 -19.19 5.24
CA CYS A 44 -7.26 -20.47 5.95
C CYS A 44 -6.91 -21.66 5.03
N ALA A 45 -7.34 -21.63 3.76
CA ALA A 45 -7.03 -22.69 2.81
C ALA A 45 -5.53 -22.72 2.41
N VAL A 46 -4.88 -21.55 2.31
CA VAL A 46 -3.44 -21.45 1.97
C VAL A 46 -2.55 -21.84 3.15
N ALA A 47 -2.94 -21.48 4.39
CA ALA A 47 -2.20 -21.83 5.60
C ALA A 47 -2.17 -23.35 5.89
N ILE A 48 -3.19 -24.10 5.47
CA ILE A 48 -3.27 -25.54 5.71
C ILE A 48 -2.45 -26.35 4.68
N MET A 49 -2.09 -25.77 3.52
CA MET A 49 -1.32 -26.47 2.46
C MET A 49 0.16 -26.06 2.35
N GLY A 50 0.62 -25.00 3.04
CA GLY A 50 1.99 -24.46 2.91
C GLY A 50 2.97 -24.79 4.03
N GLY A 51 2.58 -25.58 5.03
CA GLY A 51 3.45 -25.94 6.16
C GLY A 51 4.36 -27.13 5.85
N THR A 52 5.48 -26.93 5.14
CA THR A 52 6.81 -27.53 5.42
C THR A 52 7.80 -27.22 4.30
N SER A 53 9.02 -26.81 4.68
CA SER A 53 10.29 -27.01 3.96
C SER A 53 10.60 -26.13 2.74
N TYR A 54 11.24 -24.97 2.99
CA TYR A 54 12.27 -24.43 2.08
C TYR A 54 13.36 -23.68 2.86
N TYR A 55 14.16 -24.43 3.62
CA TYR A 55 15.51 -23.98 3.97
C TYR A 55 16.51 -24.82 3.18
N SER A 56 17.52 -24.13 2.65
CA SER A 56 18.79 -24.65 2.14
C SER A 56 18.86 -25.03 0.65
N SER A 57 19.51 -24.15 -0.12
CA SER A 57 20.47 -24.58 -1.13
C SER A 57 21.59 -23.54 -1.28
N VAL A 58 22.74 -23.89 -0.71
CA VAL A 58 24.11 -23.64 -1.19
C VAL A 58 24.25 -22.79 -2.45
N TYR A 59 24.90 -21.63 -2.35
CA TYR A 59 25.58 -20.97 -3.46
C TYR A 59 27.09 -21.04 -3.24
N PRO A 60 27.88 -21.54 -4.22
CA PRO A 60 29.33 -21.46 -4.17
C PRO A 60 29.83 -20.05 -4.54
N GLU A 61 30.89 -19.69 -3.84
CA GLU A 61 31.74 -18.51 -3.89
C GLU A 61 32.26 -18.15 -5.30
N GLN A 62 32.11 -16.88 -5.72
CA GLN A 62 33.12 -16.16 -6.51
C GLN A 62 32.96 -14.61 -6.43
N ASN A 63 33.76 -14.02 -5.53
CA ASN A 63 34.49 -12.74 -5.60
C ASN A 63 33.79 -11.37 -5.77
N VAL A 64 33.51 -10.75 -4.61
CA VAL A 64 33.96 -9.42 -4.09
C VAL A 64 33.88 -8.18 -5.00
N ALA A 65 32.94 -7.28 -4.70
CA ALA A 65 33.24 -5.90 -4.28
C ALA A 65 32.01 -5.18 -3.65
N GLU A 66 32.18 -4.85 -2.37
CA GLU A 66 31.49 -3.85 -1.52
C GLU A 66 30.01 -4.05 -1.11
N VAL A 67 29.91 -4.56 0.13
CA VAL A 67 28.74 -4.89 0.95
C VAL A 67 28.27 -3.65 1.71
N GLN A 68 26.97 -3.33 1.64
CA GLN A 68 26.13 -3.11 2.83
C GLN A 68 24.70 -3.58 2.51
N ASP A 69 24.56 -4.90 2.53
CA ASP A 69 23.31 -5.59 2.75
C ASP A 69 23.09 -5.64 4.27
N THR A 70 22.10 -4.91 4.76
CA THR A 70 21.60 -5.07 6.14
C THR A 70 20.18 -5.58 6.09
N VAL A 71 20.03 -6.87 5.78
CA VAL A 71 18.93 -7.68 6.32
C VAL A 71 19.23 -7.89 7.81
N THR A 72 18.68 -7.04 8.66
CA THR A 72 18.75 -7.20 10.12
C THR A 72 17.52 -7.96 10.60
N GLN A 73 17.76 -9.11 11.22
CA GLN A 73 16.78 -9.87 11.98
C GLN A 73 16.30 -9.10 13.21
N ASN A 74 14.98 -9.03 13.41
CA ASN A 74 14.25 -9.02 14.70
C ASN A 74 15.02 -8.57 15.97
N GLU A 75 15.53 -7.34 15.97
CA GLU A 75 15.48 -6.48 17.15
C GLU A 75 14.26 -5.59 16.98
N MET A 76 13.63 -5.16 18.07
CA MET A 76 12.45 -4.29 18.07
C MET A 76 12.85 -2.90 17.55
N GLN A 77 13.10 -2.81 16.26
CA GLN A 77 13.46 -1.60 15.56
C GLN A 77 12.21 -0.72 15.58
N SER A 78 12.36 0.49 16.09
CA SER A 78 11.30 1.49 16.07
C SER A 78 10.73 1.58 14.65
N PRO A 79 9.40 1.61 14.46
CA PRO A 79 8.78 1.71 13.14
C PRO A 79 9.07 3.05 12.44
N VAL A 80 9.72 3.98 13.15
CA VAL A 80 10.28 5.23 12.66
C VAL A 80 11.78 5.18 12.86
N ASP A 81 12.54 5.42 11.79
CA ASP A 81 14.00 5.42 11.82
C ASP A 81 14.59 6.68 12.50
N ASP A 82 15.92 6.71 12.61
CA ASP A 82 16.65 7.81 13.25
C ASP A 82 16.52 9.14 12.49
N GLU A 83 16.14 9.11 11.21
CA GLU A 83 15.87 10.28 10.37
C GLU A 83 14.38 10.67 10.35
N GLY A 84 13.54 9.97 11.11
CA GLY A 84 12.13 10.28 11.25
C GLY A 84 11.23 9.72 10.16
N PHE A 85 11.75 8.82 9.33
CA PHE A 85 10.98 8.16 8.28
C PHE A 85 10.33 6.87 8.80
N VAL A 86 9.09 6.64 8.37
CA VAL A 86 8.43 5.33 8.44
C VAL A 86 8.85 4.50 7.23
N PHE A 87 8.92 5.13 6.04
CA PHE A 87 9.33 4.47 4.80
C PHE A 87 10.35 5.33 4.05
N ALA A 88 11.62 5.25 4.43
CA ALA A 88 12.70 6.06 3.87
C ALA A 88 12.77 6.08 2.32
N LYS A 89 12.31 5.01 1.68
CA LYS A 89 12.33 4.82 0.22
C LYS A 89 11.01 5.09 -0.49
N SER A 90 9.99 5.61 0.22
CA SER A 90 8.65 5.88 -0.33
C SER A 90 8.62 6.91 -1.47
N SER A 91 9.71 7.66 -1.67
CA SER A 91 9.90 8.59 -2.80
C SER A 91 10.37 7.92 -4.10
N SER A 92 10.93 6.70 -4.02
CA SER A 92 11.59 6.03 -5.15
C SER A 92 11.19 4.55 -5.33
N GLU A 93 10.52 3.95 -4.36
CA GLU A 93 10.07 2.56 -4.39
C GLU A 93 8.57 2.46 -4.07
N VAL A 94 7.85 1.57 -4.76
CA VAL A 94 6.43 1.31 -4.49
C VAL A 94 6.30 0.46 -3.22
N LEU A 95 5.42 0.87 -2.31
CA LEU A 95 5.14 0.14 -1.07
C LEU A 95 4.35 -1.13 -1.36
N SER A 96 4.76 -2.24 -0.77
CA SER A 96 3.97 -3.48 -0.79
C SER A 96 2.98 -3.53 0.37
N GLU A 97 1.93 -4.32 0.21
CA GLU A 97 0.96 -4.57 1.28
C GLU A 97 1.59 -5.21 2.50
N GLU A 98 2.49 -6.18 2.31
CA GLU A 98 3.23 -6.80 3.41
C GLU A 98 4.01 -5.76 4.24
N MET A 99 4.71 -4.83 3.57
CA MET A 99 5.47 -3.77 4.25
C MET A 99 4.58 -2.85 5.07
N VAL A 100 3.42 -2.45 4.52
CA VAL A 100 2.51 -1.55 5.22
C VAL A 100 1.81 -2.27 6.36
N LEU A 101 1.31 -3.49 6.13
CA LEU A 101 0.63 -4.27 7.17
C LEU A 101 1.57 -4.72 8.29
N ALA A 102 2.88 -4.82 8.05
CA ALA A 102 3.86 -5.06 9.12
C ALA A 102 3.81 -3.98 10.21
N LEU A 103 3.45 -2.74 9.88
CA LEU A 103 3.24 -1.66 10.86
C LEU A 103 2.10 -1.96 11.85
N SER A 104 1.17 -2.85 11.50
CA SER A 104 0.07 -3.22 12.42
C SER A 104 0.53 -4.02 13.63
N ASN A 105 1.74 -4.58 13.58
CA ASN A 105 2.36 -5.27 14.70
C ASN A 105 2.96 -4.31 15.73
N ASP A 106 3.09 -3.02 15.42
CA ASP A 106 3.59 -2.04 16.38
C ASP A 106 2.48 -1.62 17.37
N GLU A 107 2.65 -2.02 18.63
CA GLU A 107 1.75 -1.68 19.73
C GLU A 107 2.09 -0.32 20.39
N THR A 108 3.19 0.33 19.99
CA THR A 108 3.73 1.51 20.70
C THR A 108 3.22 2.84 20.13
N VAL A 109 3.38 3.03 18.83
CA VAL A 109 2.90 4.17 18.05
C VAL A 109 1.48 3.89 17.55
N GLY A 110 1.24 2.64 17.14
CA GLY A 110 -0.06 2.16 16.67
C GLY A 110 -0.27 2.36 15.17
N PHE A 111 -0.93 1.39 14.56
CA PHE A 111 -1.08 1.29 13.10
C PHE A 111 -1.66 2.54 12.43
N GLN A 112 -2.77 3.08 12.95
CA GLN A 112 -3.40 4.30 12.42
C GLN A 112 -2.42 5.48 12.36
N ARG A 113 -1.64 5.67 13.43
CA ARG A 113 -0.71 6.78 13.52
C ARG A 113 0.45 6.59 12.56
N LEU A 114 0.95 5.35 12.42
CA LEU A 114 2.00 5.04 11.46
C LEU A 114 1.55 5.25 10.01
N LEU A 115 0.34 4.82 9.63
CA LEU A 115 -0.22 5.13 8.30
C LEU A 115 -0.28 6.63 8.04
N ARG A 116 -0.76 7.40 9.02
CA ARG A 116 -0.83 8.87 8.89
C ARG A 116 0.54 9.50 8.78
N MET A 117 1.53 8.99 9.52
CA MET A 117 2.93 9.42 9.41
C MET A 117 3.51 9.06 8.04
N SER A 118 3.24 7.87 7.49
CA SER A 118 3.71 7.48 6.14
C SER A 118 3.16 8.41 5.06
N ILE A 119 1.89 8.82 5.16
CA ILE A 119 1.29 9.79 4.23
C ILE A 119 1.96 11.16 4.41
N ASN A 120 2.00 11.66 5.64
CA ASN A 120 2.56 12.99 5.92
C ASN A 120 4.05 13.08 5.63
N GLU A 121 4.79 11.98 5.67
CA GLU A 121 6.20 11.92 5.29
C GLU A 121 6.38 12.29 3.81
N ILE A 122 5.56 11.73 2.92
CA ILE A 122 5.62 12.06 1.49
C ILE A 122 5.34 13.55 1.29
N TYR A 123 4.30 14.09 1.94
CA TYR A 123 4.02 15.53 1.93
C TYR A 123 5.17 16.37 2.53
N ALA A 124 5.80 15.90 3.61
CA ALA A 124 6.89 16.59 4.27
C ALA A 124 8.14 16.68 3.39
N ARG A 125 8.45 15.65 2.60
CA ARG A 125 9.58 15.64 1.64
C ARG A 125 9.46 16.76 0.62
N HIS A 126 8.23 17.10 0.24
CA HIS A 126 7.92 18.24 -0.65
C HIS A 126 7.75 19.56 0.09
N GLY A 127 7.89 19.60 1.41
CA GLY A 127 7.84 20.84 2.19
C GLY A 127 6.43 21.26 2.61
N GLN A 128 5.52 20.31 2.82
CA GLN A 128 4.19 20.60 3.36
C GLN A 128 4.26 21.50 4.59
N MET A 129 3.51 22.58 4.56
CA MET A 129 3.34 23.50 5.68
C MET A 129 2.34 22.90 6.67
N PHE A 130 2.88 22.24 7.69
CA PHE A 130 2.13 21.78 8.87
C PHE A 130 1.80 22.95 9.81
N ASN A 131 0.70 22.84 10.55
CA ASN A 131 0.35 23.87 11.53
C ASN A 131 1.34 23.88 12.69
N ALA A 132 1.78 25.06 13.12
CA ALA A 132 2.75 25.21 14.19
C ALA A 132 2.28 24.50 15.48
N GLY A 133 3.13 23.61 16.01
CA GLY A 133 2.84 22.86 17.23
C GLY A 133 1.90 21.66 17.06
N GLU A 134 1.47 21.34 15.84
CA GLU A 134 0.79 20.07 15.59
C GLU A 134 1.77 18.89 15.60
N VAL A 135 1.25 17.67 15.73
CA VAL A 135 2.08 16.45 15.89
C VAL A 135 3.09 16.29 14.75
N ASN A 136 2.69 16.56 13.50
CA ASN A 136 3.56 16.43 12.33
C ASN A 136 4.62 17.53 12.29
N ASP A 137 4.25 18.78 12.60
CA ASP A 137 5.22 19.87 12.70
C ASP A 137 6.28 19.56 13.77
N ILE A 138 5.86 19.19 14.98
CA ILE A 138 6.77 18.81 16.08
C ILE A 138 7.67 17.63 15.69
N HIS A 139 7.13 16.65 14.96
CA HIS A 139 7.89 15.50 14.49
C HIS A 139 8.95 15.93 13.46
N TYR A 140 8.53 16.52 12.34
CA TYR A 140 9.42 16.76 11.20
C TYR A 140 10.40 17.92 11.41
N GLN A 141 10.08 18.93 12.22
CA GLN A 141 10.99 20.06 12.51
C GLN A 141 12.31 19.64 13.16
N LYS A 142 12.41 18.41 13.67
CA LYS A 142 13.64 17.84 14.24
C LYS A 142 14.68 17.48 13.17
N TYR A 143 14.27 17.31 11.92
CA TYR A 143 15.13 16.77 10.86
C TYR A 143 15.52 17.82 9.82
N ASN A 144 16.79 17.81 9.39
CA ASN A 144 17.34 18.76 8.40
C ASN A 144 16.60 18.69 7.07
N TRP A 145 16.34 17.47 6.57
CA TRP A 145 15.69 17.24 5.28
C TRP A 145 14.31 17.92 5.20
N TYR A 146 13.60 18.07 6.32
CA TYR A 146 12.37 18.83 6.36
C TYR A 146 12.67 20.32 6.58
N ARG A 147 13.47 20.70 7.59
CA ARG A 147 13.73 22.12 7.91
C ARG A 147 14.25 22.95 6.74
N GLU A 148 15.10 22.36 5.91
CA GLU A 148 15.77 23.06 4.80
C GLU A 148 14.90 23.14 3.55
N THR A 149 13.83 22.35 3.44
CA THR A 149 12.89 22.39 2.33
C THR A 149 11.95 23.60 2.45
N ASN A 150 11.73 24.30 1.34
CA ASN A 150 10.83 25.46 1.31
C ASN A 150 9.38 25.08 1.66
N LYS A 151 8.76 25.80 2.60
CA LYS A 151 7.44 25.46 3.14
C LYS A 151 6.31 26.04 2.31
N HIS A 152 5.35 25.23 1.91
CA HIS A 152 4.16 25.65 1.17
C HIS A 152 3.02 24.62 1.33
N VAL A 153 1.85 24.93 0.80
CA VAL A 153 0.77 23.93 0.67
C VAL A 153 1.12 23.06 -0.52
N VAL A 154 1.50 21.81 -0.27
CA VAL A 154 1.95 20.89 -1.32
C VAL A 154 0.73 20.44 -2.11
N GLU A 155 0.84 20.55 -3.43
CA GLU A 155 -0.21 20.18 -4.37
C GLU A 155 0.06 18.80 -5.00
N TRP A 156 -1.02 18.16 -5.48
CA TRP A 156 -0.95 16.79 -5.98
C TRP A 156 -0.02 16.58 -7.18
N ASP A 157 0.17 17.62 -7.99
CA ASP A 157 1.00 17.61 -9.19
C ASP A 157 2.51 17.65 -8.90
N GLU A 158 2.92 18.01 -7.69
CA GLU A 158 4.33 18.00 -7.26
C GLU A 158 4.86 16.58 -7.03
N PHE A 159 3.97 15.64 -6.69
CA PHE A 159 4.34 14.24 -6.47
C PHE A 159 4.71 13.54 -7.78
N ASN A 160 5.74 12.71 -7.71
CA ASN A 160 6.08 11.81 -8.81
C ASN A 160 5.08 10.62 -8.89
N ASP A 161 5.17 9.81 -9.94
CA ASP A 161 4.22 8.69 -10.15
C ASP A 161 4.28 7.62 -9.04
N ILE A 162 5.47 7.37 -8.47
CA ILE A 162 5.68 6.42 -7.38
C ILE A 162 5.03 6.95 -6.09
N GLU A 163 5.26 8.22 -5.77
CA GLU A 163 4.66 8.88 -4.61
C GLU A 163 3.13 8.92 -4.73
N LYS A 164 2.60 9.22 -5.92
CA LYS A 164 1.16 9.17 -6.18
C LYS A 164 0.59 7.76 -6.01
N ALA A 165 1.31 6.72 -6.44
CA ALA A 165 0.90 5.33 -6.22
C ALA A 165 0.90 4.99 -4.73
N ASN A 166 1.96 5.35 -4.00
CA ASN A 166 2.10 5.10 -2.57
C ASN A 166 1.04 5.86 -1.75
N LEU A 167 0.76 7.12 -2.07
CA LEU A 167 -0.28 7.91 -1.41
C LEU A 167 -1.66 7.29 -1.60
N ARG A 168 -2.03 6.90 -2.83
CA ARG A 168 -3.30 6.20 -3.09
C ARG A 168 -3.39 4.90 -2.29
N PHE A 169 -2.31 4.15 -2.26
CA PHE A 169 -2.26 2.88 -1.55
C PHE A 169 -2.43 3.06 -0.03
N LEU A 170 -1.65 3.94 0.60
CA LEU A 170 -1.76 4.24 2.03
C LEU A 170 -3.15 4.79 2.41
N ILE A 171 -3.73 5.66 1.59
CA ILE A 171 -5.09 6.20 1.80
C ILE A 171 -6.13 5.08 1.71
N SER A 172 -6.02 4.17 0.73
CA SER A 172 -6.96 3.04 0.62
C SER A 172 -6.93 2.13 1.84
N ILE A 173 -5.77 1.94 2.47
CA ILE A 173 -5.64 1.19 3.73
C ILE A 173 -6.30 1.96 4.89
N GLU A 174 -6.09 3.29 4.98
CA GLU A 174 -6.81 4.10 5.99
C GLU A 174 -8.34 3.98 5.85
N GLU A 175 -8.87 3.97 4.62
CA GLU A 175 -10.29 3.79 4.35
C GLU A 175 -10.78 2.37 4.70
N GLU A 176 -10.02 1.33 4.34
CA GLU A 176 -10.36 -0.06 4.64
C GLU A 176 -10.47 -0.32 6.16
N TYR A 177 -9.56 0.28 6.94
CA TYR A 177 -9.53 0.17 8.40
C TYR A 177 -10.45 1.17 9.11
N GLY A 178 -11.15 2.05 8.38
CA GLY A 178 -12.09 3.02 8.93
C GLY A 178 -11.44 4.18 9.69
N TYR A 179 -10.21 4.55 9.31
CA TYR A 179 -9.49 5.72 9.83
C TYR A 179 -9.82 7.02 9.07
N ARG A 180 -10.62 6.91 8.01
CA ARG A 180 -11.15 8.01 7.20
C ARG A 180 -12.63 7.83 6.91
#